data_AF-A0A396U3C5-F1
#
_entry.id   AF-A0A396U3C5-F1
#
_cell.length_a   1.000
_cell.length_b   1.000
_cell.length_c   1.000
_cell.angle_alpha   90.00
_cell.angle_beta   90.00
_cell.angle_gamma   90.00
#
_symmetry.space_group_name_H-M   'P 1'
#
loop_
_entity.id
_entity.type
_entity.pdbx_description
1 polymer ?
#
loop_
_entity_poly.entity_id
_entity_poly.type
_entity_poly.pdbx_seq_one_letter_code
_entity_poly.pdbx_strand_id
1 'polypeptide(L)'
;MNGTINLKSGFMYDVTASNLKMADNIPMSGTLKLNDNAISQFSKDASEFGSWKSAMELKLTLDINGSYHDLEILLNEPPINSAVSFQTVSVGSAA
;
A
#
# COMPACT_ATOMS: atom_id res chain seq x y z
N MET A 1 -4.48 4.14 -11.32
CA MET A 1 -5.36 3.01 -10.94
C MET A 1 -5.82 3.26 -9.52
N ASN A 2 -7.09 3.03 -9.22
CA ASN A 2 -7.62 3.27 -7.88
C ASN A 2 -7.39 2.03 -7.02
N GLY A 3 -7.25 2.25 -5.72
CA GLY A 3 -7.13 1.16 -4.77
C GLY A 3 -7.34 1.63 -3.35
N THR A 4 -7.24 0.68 -2.44
CA THR A 4 -7.39 0.91 -1.01
C THR A 4 -6.25 0.22 -0.29
N ILE A 5 -5.60 0.94 0.62
CA ILE A 5 -4.66 0.35 1.57
C ILE A 5 -5.37 0.05 2.88
N ASN A 6 -5.03 -1.07 3.50
CA ASN A 6 -5.42 -1.42 4.86
C ASN A 6 -4.16 -1.52 5.70
N LEU A 7 -4.00 -0.55 6.60
CA LEU A 7 -2.85 -0.46 7.50
C LEU A 7 -2.92 -1.56 8.56
N LYS A 8 -1.78 -1.86 9.18
CA LYS A 8 -1.71 -2.85 10.26
C LYS A 8 -2.58 -2.50 11.47
N SER A 9 -2.80 -1.21 11.71
CA SER A 9 -3.72 -0.66 12.71
C SER A 9 -5.21 -0.88 12.37
N GLY A 10 -5.52 -1.38 11.17
CA GLY A 10 -6.88 -1.64 10.69
C GLY A 10 -7.55 -0.46 9.99
N PHE A 11 -6.88 0.69 9.89
CA PHE A 11 -7.39 1.85 9.16
C PHE A 11 -7.28 1.63 7.64
N MET A 12 -8.32 2.08 6.93
CA MET A 12 -8.41 1.95 5.48
C MET A 12 -8.38 3.33 4.82
N TYR A 13 -7.64 3.43 3.71
CA TYR A 13 -7.52 4.68 2.95
C TYR A 13 -7.52 4.42 1.45
N ASP A 14 -8.25 5.27 0.72
CA ASP A 14 -8.17 5.30 -0.73
C ASP A 14 -6.83 5.85 -1.21
N VAL A 15 -6.29 5.20 -2.23
CA VAL A 15 -5.01 5.54 -2.85
C VAL A 15 -5.12 5.50 -4.36
N THR A 16 -4.19 6.20 -5.02
CA THR A 16 -3.98 6.04 -6.46
C THR A 16 -2.63 5.40 -6.71
N ALA A 17 -2.62 4.28 -7.41
CA ALA A 17 -1.40 3.61 -7.86
C ALA A 17 -1.02 4.03 -9.29
N SER A 18 0.27 4.22 -9.51
CA SER A 18 0.88 4.62 -10.78
C SER A 18 2.23 3.93 -10.98
N ASN A 19 2.81 4.01 -12.18
CA ASN A 19 4.11 3.42 -12.53
C ASN A 19 4.23 1.93 -12.18
N LEU A 20 3.14 1.18 -12.37
CA LEU A 20 3.08 -0.22 -12.00
C LEU A 20 3.96 -1.08 -12.91
N LYS A 21 4.74 -1.97 -12.30
CA LYS A 21 5.44 -3.05 -13.00
C LYS A 21 4.69 -4.35 -12.74
N MET A 22 4.19 -4.94 -13.81
CA MET A 22 3.35 -6.14 -13.77
C MET A 22 4.17 -7.39 -14.09
N ALA A 23 3.87 -8.51 -13.45
CA ALA A 23 4.29 -9.85 -13.85
C ALA A 23 3.04 -10.75 -13.82
N ASP A 24 2.75 -11.46 -14.92
CA ASP A 24 1.57 -12.33 -15.03
C ASP A 24 0.24 -11.66 -14.63
N ASN A 25 0.05 -10.40 -15.05
CA ASN A 25 -1.09 -9.54 -14.67
C ASN A 25 -1.21 -9.20 -13.17
N ILE A 26 -0.16 -9.45 -12.40
CA ILE A 26 -0.09 -9.10 -10.98
C ILE A 26 0.83 -7.88 -10.82
N PRO A 27 0.41 -6.83 -10.11
CA PRO A 27 1.29 -5.72 -9.77
C PRO A 27 2.37 -6.17 -8.80
N MET A 28 3.63 -6.06 -9.20
CA MET A 28 4.78 -6.44 -8.37
C MET A 28 5.44 -5.25 -7.68
N SER A 29 5.30 -4.05 -8.26
CA SER A 29 5.77 -2.80 -7.67
C SER A 29 5.09 -1.61 -8.33
N GLY A 30 5.19 -0.44 -7.69
CA GLY A 30 4.73 0.82 -8.25
C GLY A 30 4.86 1.96 -7.26
N THR A 31 4.13 3.05 -7.53
CA THR A 31 4.06 4.22 -6.67
C THR A 31 2.63 4.44 -6.21
N LEU A 32 2.42 4.50 -4.90
CA LEU A 32 1.17 4.90 -4.29
C LEU A 32 1.16 6.40 -4.04
N LYS A 33 0.05 7.04 -4.39
CA LYS A 33 -0.28 8.39 -3.96
C LYS A 33 -1.15 8.31 -2.71
N LEU A 34 -0.65 8.87 -1.62
CA LEU A 34 -1.29 8.91 -0.31
C LEU A 34 -1.91 10.28 -0.07
N ASN A 35 -3.00 10.32 0.70
CA ASN A 35 -3.55 11.56 1.23
C ASN A 35 -2.97 11.88 2.62
N ASP A 36 -3.20 13.10 3.10
CA ASP A 36 -2.64 13.58 4.37
C ASP A 36 -3.10 12.76 5.58
N ASN A 37 -4.32 12.21 5.52
CA ASN A 37 -4.86 11.35 6.58
C ASN A 37 -4.08 10.03 6.68
N ALA A 38 -3.79 9.39 5.55
CA ALA A 38 -2.98 8.18 5.50
C ALA A 38 -1.55 8.44 6.00
N ILE A 39 -0.91 9.53 5.56
CA ILE A 39 0.44 9.95 6.00
C ILE A 39 0.47 10.19 7.52
N SER A 40 -0.52 10.90 8.05
CA SER A 40 -0.65 11.14 9.48
C SER A 40 -0.82 9.83 10.25
N GLN A 41 -1.62 8.90 9.73
CA GLN A 41 -1.83 7.61 10.38
C GLN A 41 -0.57 6.74 10.37
N PHE A 42 0.16 6.67 9.27
CA PHE A 42 1.46 5.98 9.25
C PHE A 42 2.44 6.51 10.29
N SER A 43 2.46 7.83 10.50
CA SER A 43 3.33 8.45 11.51
C SER A 43 2.92 8.05 12.94
N LYS A 44 1.61 7.93 13.20
CA LYS A 44 1.09 7.44 14.49
C LYS A 44 1.43 5.96 14.67
N ASP A 45 1.16 5.13 13.68
CA ASP A 45 1.44 3.69 13.69
C ASP A 45 2.94 3.41 13.92
N ALA A 46 3.82 4.15 13.25
CA ALA A 46 5.26 4.02 13.44
C ALA A 46 5.69 4.35 14.88
N SER A 47 5.04 5.34 15.52
CA SER A 47 5.27 5.69 16.92
C SER A 47 4.73 4.62 17.88
N GLU A 48 3.53 4.08 17.62
CA GLU A 48 2.89 3.06 18.46
C GLU A 48 3.60 1.71 18.37
N PHE A 49 4.02 1.30 17.18
CA PHE A 49 4.77 0.06 16.95
C PHE A 49 6.27 0.18 17.21
N GLY A 50 6.75 1.39 17.53
CA GLY A 50 8.16 1.66 17.83
C GLY A 50 9.10 1.59 16.63
N SER A 51 8.60 1.38 15.40
CA SER A 51 9.41 1.46 14.18
C SER A 51 8.56 1.63 12.92
N TRP A 52 9.11 2.34 11.92
CA TRP A 52 8.54 2.44 10.58
C TRP A 52 8.41 1.08 9.89
N LYS A 53 9.38 0.18 10.10
CA LYS A 53 9.40 -1.13 9.45
C LYS A 53 8.12 -1.92 9.75
N SER A 54 7.60 -1.82 10.97
CA SER A 54 6.35 -2.48 11.37
C SER A 54 5.09 -1.86 10.75
N ALA A 55 5.12 -0.58 10.38
CA ALA A 55 3.98 0.15 9.83
C ALA A 55 3.92 0.12 8.29
N MET A 56 5.05 -0.14 7.62
CA MET A 56 5.17 -0.12 6.15
C MET A 56 4.72 -1.41 5.46
N GLU A 57 4.45 -2.48 6.22
CA GLU A 57 3.87 -3.72 5.71
C GLU A 57 2.34 -3.65 5.85
N LEU A 58 1.64 -3.75 4.72
CA LEU A 58 0.20 -3.49 4.64
C LEU A 58 -0.47 -4.26 3.50
N LYS A 59 -1.80 -4.31 3.52
CA LYS A 59 -2.58 -4.87 2.41
C LYS A 59 -3.01 -3.78 1.43
N LEU A 60 -2.92 -4.05 0.15
CA LEU A 60 -3.33 -3.18 -0.94
C LEU A 60 -4.29 -3.94 -1.84
N THR A 61 -5.48 -3.38 -2.02
CA THR A 61 -6.44 -3.84 -3.04
C THR A 61 -6.40 -2.85 -4.20
N LEU A 62 -6.11 -3.33 -5.42
CA LEU A 62 -6.13 -2.50 -6.64
C LEU A 62 -7.24 -2.93 -7.59
N ASP A 63 -7.95 -1.95 -8.16
CA ASP A 63 -8.81 -2.15 -9.33
C ASP A 63 -8.00 -1.91 -10.61
N ILE A 64 -7.81 -2.98 -11.38
CA ILE A 64 -7.11 -2.99 -12.66
C ILE A 64 -8.07 -3.50 -13.72
N ASN A 65 -8.61 -2.56 -14.51
CA ASN A 65 -9.54 -2.85 -15.61
C ASN A 65 -10.79 -3.65 -15.17
N GLY A 66 -11.30 -3.42 -13.95
CA GLY A 66 -12.47 -4.11 -13.41
C GLY A 66 -12.14 -5.41 -12.64
N SER A 67 -10.87 -5.78 -12.55
CA SER A 67 -10.39 -6.89 -11.73
C SER A 67 -9.75 -6.38 -10.44
N TYR A 68 -10.16 -6.96 -9.31
CA TYR A 68 -9.58 -6.64 -8.00
C TYR A 68 -8.38 -7.54 -7.72
N HIS A 69 -7.28 -6.93 -7.30
CA HIS A 69 -6.06 -7.62 -6.89
C HIS A 69 -5.74 -7.30 -5.44
N ASP A 70 -5.78 -8.31 -4.58
CA ASP A 70 -5.35 -8.20 -3.19
C ASP A 70 -3.87 -8.55 -3.06
N LEU A 71 -3.09 -7.62 -2.53
CA LEU A 71 -1.64 -7.69 -2.44
C LEU A 71 -1.21 -7.42 -1.00
N GLU A 72 -0.26 -8.18 -0.50
CA GLU A 72 0.55 -7.74 0.63
C GLU A 72 1.75 -6.98 0.07
N ILE A 73 1.94 -5.76 0.53
CA ILE A 73 3.01 -4.89 0.04
C ILE A 73 3.89 -4.41 1.18
N LEU A 74 5.11 -4.03 0.83
CA LEU A 74 6.04 -3.31 1.68
C LEU A 74 6.35 -1.97 1.02
N LEU A 75 6.20 -0.87 1.76
CA LEU A 75 6.67 0.43 1.32
C LEU A 75 8.21 0.49 1.40
N ASN A 76 8.83 1.06 0.37
CA ASN A 76 10.29 1.08 0.25
C ASN A 76 10.95 2.16 1.13
N GLU A 77 10.16 3.14 1.57
CA GLU A 77 10.59 4.27 2.38
C GLU A 77 9.45 4.75 3.28
N PRO A 78 9.75 5.46 4.39
CA PRO A 78 8.72 6.05 5.24
C PRO A 78 7.75 6.93 4.43
N PRO A 79 6.43 6.66 4.47
CA PRO A 79 5.42 7.43 3.75
C PRO A 79 5.13 8.78 4.40
N ILE A 80 6.14 9.65 4.47
CA ILE A 80 6.03 11.04 4.95
C ILE A 80 5.67 12.03 3.84
N ASN A 81 5.66 11.56 2.59
CA ASN A 81 5.33 12.32 1.40
C ASN A 81 4.05 11.77 0.74
N SER A 82 3.43 12.57 -0.13
CA SER A 82 2.24 12.18 -0.87
C SER A 82 2.46 11.05 -1.88
N ALA A 83 3.71 10.67 -2.16
CA ALA A 83 4.05 9.59 -3.08
C ALA A 83 5.09 8.68 -2.42
N VAL A 84 4.85 7.37 -2.48
CA VAL A 84 5.73 6.36 -1.90
C VAL A 84 5.81 5.14 -2.82
N SER A 85 7.00 4.60 -2.98
CA SER A 85 7.20 3.38 -3.78
C SER A 85 6.89 2.14 -2.94
N PHE A 86 6.34 1.11 -3.58
CA PHE A 86 6.06 -0.17 -2.94
C PHE A 86 6.58 -1.35 -3.75
N GLN A 87 6.72 -2.48 -3.05
CA GLN A 87 6.95 -3.81 -3.62
C GLN A 87 5.94 -4.79 -3.06
N THR A 88 5.46 -5.70 -3.90
CA THR A 88 4.57 -6.79 -3.51
C THR A 88 5.38 -7.88 -2.83
N VAL A 89 4.98 -8.24 -1.62
CA VAL A 89 5.58 -9.29 -0.78
C VAL A 89 4.88 -10.62 -1.03
N SER A 90 3.55 -10.59 -1.12
CA SER A 90 2.73 -11.75 -1.42
C SER A 90 1.46 -11.33 -2.16
N VAL A 91 0.85 -12.28 -2.85
CA VAL A 91 -0.43 -12.08 -3.52
C VAL A 91 -1.48 -12.75 -2.65
N GLY A 92 -2.45 -11.97 -2.19
CA GLY A 92 -3.58 -12.50 -1.46
C GLY A 92 -4.37 -13.44 -2.36
N SER A 93 -4.68 -14.63 -1.88
CA SER A 93 -5.66 -15.49 -2.54
C SER A 93 -7.00 -14.77 -2.47
N ALA A 94 -7.50 -14.27 -3.60
CA ALA A 94 -8.91 -13.91 -3.71
C ALA A 94 -9.72 -15.17 -3.33
N ALA A 95 -10.50 -15.07 -2.26
CA ALA A 95 -11.40 -16.14 -1.81
C ALA A 95 -12.60 -16.28 -2.76
#